data_AF-A0A4S2DD75-F1
#
_entry.id   AF-A0A4S2DD75-F1
#
_cell.length_a   1.000
_cell.length_b   1.000
_cell.length_c   1.000
_cell.angle_alpha   90.00
_cell.angle_beta   90.00
_cell.angle_gamma   90.00
#
_symmetry.space_group_name_H-M   'P 1'
#
loop_
_entity.id
_entity.type
_entity.pdbx_description
1 polymer ?
#
loop_
_entity_poly.entity_id
_entity_poly.type
_entity_poly.pdbx_seq_one_letter_code
_entity_poly.pdbx_strand_id
1 'polypeptide(L)'
;MTTMTQTAHVGGHLELLPIDEDAWRLCDRRVSARDAEFVVAYIERTDGGFETVWMRGGARRARLSSLEECVERGERILCEQERSTASRPIPIAHFPPARGF
;
A
#
# COMPACT_ATOMS: atom_id res chain seq x y z
N MET A 1 0.91 17.74 28.10
CA MET A 1 1.02 17.47 26.65
C MET A 1 -0.06 16.49 26.30
N THR A 2 -0.92 16.91 25.37
CA THR A 2 -2.24 16.38 25.08
C THR A 2 -2.18 14.90 24.70
N THR A 3 -2.99 14.09 25.38
CA THR A 3 -3.33 12.73 24.97
C THR A 3 -3.86 12.76 23.54
N MET A 4 -3.09 12.24 22.58
CA MET A 4 -3.58 11.96 21.23
C MET A 4 -4.60 10.83 21.35
N THR A 5 -5.87 11.21 21.41
CA THR A 5 -6.99 10.29 21.52
C THR A 5 -7.11 9.48 20.23
N GLN A 6 -6.58 8.28 20.30
CA GLN A 6 -6.99 7.08 19.56
C GLN A 6 -8.42 7.19 19.03
N THR A 7 -8.59 7.22 17.71
CA THR A 7 -9.62 6.47 16.96
C THR A 7 -9.25 6.47 15.47
N ALA A 8 -8.39 5.55 15.04
CA ALA A 8 -8.26 5.20 13.63
C ALA A 8 -9.00 3.89 13.40
N HIS A 9 -10.33 3.93 13.31
CA HIS A 9 -11.06 2.75 12.86
C HIS A 9 -11.17 2.83 11.34
N VAL A 10 -10.19 2.23 10.67
CA VAL A 10 -10.21 2.01 9.23
C VAL A 10 -10.79 0.62 9.02
N GLY A 11 -11.95 0.54 8.37
CA GLY A 11 -12.56 -0.74 7.99
C GLY A 11 -11.69 -1.42 6.93
N GLY A 12 -11.41 -2.71 7.10
CA GLY A 12 -10.58 -3.51 6.18
C GLY A 12 -9.25 -3.97 6.78
N HIS A 13 -8.23 -4.11 5.92
CA HIS A 13 -6.88 -4.54 6.30
C HIS A 13 -5.92 -3.38 6.53
N LEU A 14 -6.33 -2.16 6.15
CA LEU A 14 -5.55 -0.97 6.31
C LEU A 14 -5.80 -0.26 7.65
N GLU A 15 -4.80 0.49 8.11
CA GLU A 15 -4.88 1.36 9.28
C GLU A 15 -4.20 2.70 8.98
N LEU A 16 -4.78 3.80 9.47
CA LEU A 16 -4.17 5.13 9.41
C LEU A 16 -3.48 5.44 10.75
N LEU A 17 -2.15 5.50 10.72
CA LEU A 17 -1.34 5.86 11.88
C LEU A 17 -0.89 7.32 11.74
N PRO A 18 -1.23 8.22 12.66
CA PRO A 18 -0.78 9.62 12.60
C PRO A 18 0.74 9.70 12.76
N ILE A 19 1.36 10.56 11.94
CA ILE A 19 2.76 11.01 12.08
C ILE A 19 2.76 12.35 12.81
N ASP A 20 1.86 13.24 12.39
CA ASP A 20 1.65 14.59 12.93
C ASP A 20 0.18 15.00 12.78
N GLU A 21 -0.18 16.29 12.93
CA GLU A 21 -1.57 16.77 12.85
C GLU A 21 -2.17 16.62 11.44
N ASP A 22 -1.33 16.82 10.43
CA ASP A 22 -1.71 16.83 9.01
C ASP A 22 -1.06 15.68 8.22
N ALA A 23 -0.44 14.71 8.90
CA ALA A 23 0.30 13.64 8.23
C ALA A 23 0.01 12.25 8.83
N TRP A 24 -0.12 11.26 7.95
CA TRP A 24 -0.42 9.86 8.30
C TRP A 24 0.42 8.87 7.51
N ARG A 25 0.64 7.69 8.12
CA ARG A 25 1.02 6.46 7.43
C ARG A 25 -0.23 5.63 7.22
N LEU A 26 -0.43 5.16 6.00
CA LEU A 26 -1.38 4.12 5.69
C LEU A 26 -0.65 2.77 5.75
N CYS A 27 -1.09 1.88 6.63
CA CYS A 27 -0.38 0.64 6.96
C CYS A 27 -1.23 -0.61 6.69
N ASP A 28 -0.63 -1.68 6.17
CA ASP A 28 -1.27 -3.00 6.02
C ASP A 28 -1.10 -3.81 7.31
N ARG A 29 -2.19 -4.05 8.04
CA ARG A 29 -2.19 -4.75 9.33
C ARG A 29 -1.87 -6.24 9.23
N ARG A 30 -1.89 -6.80 8.02
CA ARG A 30 -1.55 -8.21 7.77
C ARG A 30 -0.04 -8.43 7.74
N VAL A 31 0.73 -7.35 7.59
CA VAL A 31 2.19 -7.36 7.52
C VAL A 31 2.77 -6.90 8.86
N SER A 32 3.89 -7.51 9.26
CA SER A 32 4.61 -7.10 10.47
C SER A 32 5.08 -5.66 10.37
N ALA A 33 4.91 -4.87 11.43
CA ALA A 33 5.38 -3.48 11.51
C ALA A 33 6.91 -3.31 11.34
N ARG A 34 7.67 -4.40 11.40
CA ARG A 34 9.12 -4.42 11.13
C ARG A 34 9.48 -4.61 9.66
N ASP A 35 8.50 -4.96 8.83
CA ASP A 35 8.69 -5.14 7.40
C ASP A 35 8.44 -3.81 6.66
N ALA A 36 9.22 -3.54 5.61
CA ALA A 36 9.03 -2.36 4.78
C ALA A 36 7.68 -2.38 4.06
N GLU A 37 7.14 -3.57 3.77
CA GLU A 37 5.83 -3.73 3.18
C GLU A 37 4.71 -3.21 4.08
N PHE A 38 4.91 -3.12 5.40
CA PHE A 38 3.93 -2.61 6.34
C PHE A 38 3.37 -1.24 5.96
N VAL A 39 4.20 -0.35 5.41
CA VAL A 39 3.77 0.98 4.98
C VAL A 39 3.30 0.92 3.53
N VAL A 40 2.03 1.20 3.30
CA VAL A 40 1.41 1.25 1.96
C VAL A 40 1.56 2.64 1.36
N ALA A 41 1.37 3.70 2.16
CA ALA A 41 1.53 5.08 1.71
C ALA A 41 1.86 6.04 2.85
N TYR A 42 2.45 7.17 2.48
CA TYR A 42 2.45 8.39 3.28
C TYR A 42 1.36 9.32 2.75
N ILE A 43 0.65 9.97 3.65
CA ILE A 43 -0.46 10.87 3.34
C ILE A 43 -0.21 12.18 4.08
N GLU A 44 -0.31 13.30 3.36
CA GLU A 44 -0.20 14.65 3.92
C GLU A 44 -1.44 15.45 3.51
N ARG A 45 -2.05 16.16 4.46
CA ARG A 45 -3.10 17.14 4.17
C ARG A 45 -2.44 18.40 3.64
N THR A 46 -3.02 18.93 2.57
CA THR A 46 -2.66 20.18 1.93
C THR A 46 -3.90 21.04 1.77
N ASP A 47 -3.74 22.31 1.39
CA ASP A 47 -4.87 23.21 1.10
C ASP A 47 -5.80 22.67 0.00
N GLY A 48 -5.30 21.77 -0.86
CA GLY A 48 -6.03 21.21 -2.00
C GLY A 48 -6.53 19.78 -1.81
N GLY A 49 -6.54 19.26 -0.58
CA GLY A 49 -6.90 17.87 -0.27
C GLY A 49 -5.72 17.08 0.30
N PHE A 50 -5.60 15.81 -0.06
CA PHE A 50 -4.60 14.90 0.48
C PHE A 50 -3.60 14.50 -0.59
N GLU A 51 -2.32 14.76 -0.36
CA GLU A 51 -1.25 14.24 -1.18
C GLU A 51 -0.77 12.90 -0.63
N THR A 52 -0.62 11.94 -1.53
CA THR A 52 -0.24 10.57 -1.19
C THR A 52 1.05 10.21 -1.91
N VAL A 53 1.93 9.51 -1.20
CA VAL A 53 3.11 8.85 -1.75
C VAL A 53 2.97 7.36 -1.53
N TRP A 54 2.72 6.61 -2.60
CA TRP A 54 2.49 5.16 -2.54
C TRP A 54 3.82 4.41 -2.55
N MET A 55 3.97 3.48 -1.61
CA MET A 55 5.11 2.58 -1.51
C MET A 55 4.89 1.27 -2.28
N ARG A 56 3.62 0.98 -2.61
CA ARG A 56 3.19 -0.20 -3.37
C ARG A 56 2.43 0.19 -4.63
N GLY A 57 2.48 -0.64 -5.67
CA GLY A 57 1.84 -0.39 -6.96
C GLY A 57 2.65 0.52 -7.90
N GLY A 58 2.07 0.87 -9.05
CA GLY A 58 2.79 1.59 -10.13
C GLY A 58 2.74 3.12 -10.06
N ALA A 59 1.71 3.70 -9.44
CA ALA A 59 1.56 5.16 -9.34
C ALA A 59 2.23 5.65 -8.06
N ARG A 60 3.29 6.46 -8.17
CA ARG A 60 4.10 6.87 -7.00
C ARG A 60 3.48 8.01 -6.18
N ARG A 61 2.70 8.89 -6.81
CA ARG A 61 2.02 10.02 -6.15
C ARG A 61 0.60 10.20 -6.67
N ALA A 62 -0.31 10.60 -5.80
CA ALA A 62 -1.66 11.02 -6.18
C ALA A 62 -2.19 12.10 -5.24
N ARG A 63 -3.09 12.95 -5.75
CA ARG A 63 -3.85 13.89 -4.93
C ARG A 63 -5.30 13.40 -4.87
N LEU A 64 -5.84 13.31 -3.66
CA LEU A 64 -7.17 12.78 -3.35
C LEU A 64 -7.94 13.79 -2.50
N SER A 65 -9.25 13.68 -2.49
CA SER A 65 -10.15 14.66 -1.85
C SER A 65 -10.40 14.39 -0.37
N SER A 66 -10.24 13.15 0.08
CA SER A 66 -10.49 12.73 1.47
C SER A 66 -9.53 11.63 1.94
N LEU A 67 -9.40 11.47 3.26
CA LEU A 67 -8.67 10.33 3.86
C LEU A 67 -9.33 8.99 3.52
N GLU A 68 -10.65 8.95 3.42
CA GLU A 68 -11.40 7.75 3.02
C GLU A 68 -11.01 7.31 1.60
N GLU A 69 -10.95 8.25 0.65
CA GLU A 69 -10.51 7.98 -0.71
C GLU A 69 -9.05 7.45 -0.74
N CYS A 70 -8.20 7.93 0.17
CA CYS A 70 -6.84 7.39 0.33
C CYS A 70 -6.86 5.92 0.79
N VAL A 71 -7.71 5.57 1.75
CA VAL A 71 -7.87 4.19 2.21
C VAL A 71 -8.39 3.30 1.07
N GLU A 72 -9.46 3.70 0.41
CA GLU A 72 -10.06 2.94 -0.71
C GLU A 72 -9.05 2.72 -1.84
N ARG A 73 -8.26 3.74 -2.16
CA ARG A 73 -7.18 3.64 -3.14
C ARG A 73 -6.11 2.64 -2.73
N GLY A 74 -5.76 2.62 -1.44
CA GLY A 74 -4.82 1.66 -0.85
C GLY A 74 -5.33 0.22 -0.95
N GLU A 75 -6.58 -0.04 -0.57
CA GLU A 75 -7.21 -1.37 -0.66
C GLU A 75 -7.20 -1.88 -2.10
N ARG A 76 -7.51 -1.00 -3.08
CA ARG A 76 -7.43 -1.34 -4.50
C ARG A 76 -6.01 -1.74 -4.93
N ILE A 77 -4.99 -1.01 -4.48
CA ILE A 77 -3.59 -1.32 -4.80
C ILE A 77 -3.21 -2.71 -4.25
N LEU A 78 -3.59 -3.02 -3.02
CA LEU A 78 -3.31 -4.32 -2.42
C LEU A 78 -4.02 -5.45 -3.17
N CYS A 79 -5.30 -5.29 -3.50
CA CYS A 79 -6.05 -6.26 -4.29
C CYS A 79 -5.42 -6.51 -5.68
N GLU A 80 -4.94 -5.45 -6.35
CA GLU A 80 -4.26 -5.56 -7.66
C GLU A 80 -2.93 -6.32 -7.57
N GLN A 81 -2.15 -6.11 -6.50
CA GLN A 81 -0.89 -6.80 -6.25
C GLN A 81 -1.10 -8.29 -5.95
N GLU A 82 -2.08 -8.62 -5.11
CA GLU A 82 -2.45 -10.00 -4.80
C GLU A 82 -2.85 -10.78 -6.06
N ARG A 83 -3.66 -10.15 -6.94
CA ARG A 83 -4.04 -10.75 -8.22
C ARG A 83 -2.85 -10.98 -9.15
N SER A 84 -1.87 -10.09 -9.13
CA SER A 84 -0.66 -10.20 -9.97
C SER A 84 0.26 -11.32 -9.47
N THR A 85 0.42 -11.45 -8.16
CA THR A 85 1.26 -12.50 -7.53
C THR A 85 0.61 -13.88 -7.55
N ALA A 86 -0.73 -13.97 -7.59
CA ALA A 86 -1.49 -15.22 -7.66
C ALA A 86 -1.48 -15.92 -9.03
N SER A 87 -0.44 -15.71 -9.85
CA SER A 87 -0.34 -16.32 -11.18
C SER A 87 0.29 -17.71 -11.11
N ARG A 88 -0.29 -18.68 -11.84
CA ARG A 88 0.31 -20.00 -12.03
C ARG A 88 1.71 -19.83 -12.65
N PRO A 89 2.74 -20.58 -12.21
CA PRO A 89 4.06 -20.51 -12.84
C PRO A 89 3.94 -20.71 -14.34
N ILE A 90 4.52 -19.79 -15.13
CA ILE A 90 4.65 -19.99 -16.57
C ILE A 90 5.52 -21.23 -16.81
N PRO A 91 5.03 -22.26 -17.51
CA PRO A 91 5.84 -23.43 -17.82
C PRO A 91 7.04 -23.01 -18.67
N ILE A 92 8.25 -23.19 -18.15
CA ILE A 92 9.47 -23.02 -18.94
C ILE A 92 9.60 -24.28 -19.80
N ALA A 93 9.70 -24.11 -21.12
CA ALA A 93 9.99 -25.23 -22.00
C ALA A 93 11.36 -25.82 -21.64
N HIS A 94 11.36 -27.05 -21.11
CA HIS A 94 12.59 -27.81 -20.88
C HIS A 94 13.12 -28.29 -22.23
N PHE A 95 14.08 -27.56 -22.80
CA PHE A 95 14.85 -28.06 -23.93
C PHE A 95 16.01 -28.91 -23.41
N PRO A 96 16.16 -30.17 -23.87
CA PRO A 96 17.35 -30.94 -23.56
C PRO A 96 18.59 -30.22 -24.12
N PRO A 97 19.76 -30.33 -23.46
CA PRO A 97 20.98 -29.73 -23.98
C PRO A 97 21.25 -30.26 -25.39
N ALA A 98 21.52 -29.34 -26.32
CA ALA A 98 21.84 -29.70 -27.69
C ALA A 98 23.10 -30.58 -27.70
N ARG A 99 22.95 -31.85 -28.08
CA ARG A 99 24.10 -32.68 -28.44
C ARG A 99 24.66 -32.12 -29.75
N GLY A 100 25.77 -31.39 -29.66
CA GLY A 100 26.56 -31.05 -30.83
C GLY A 100 27.01 -32.33 -31.54
N PHE A 101 26.81 -32.37 -32.86
CA PHE A 101 27.44 -33.32 -33.78
C PHE A 101 28.62 -32.61 -34.45
#